data_AF-A0A4V1J0Q2-F1
#
_entry.id   AF-A0A4V1J0Q2-F1
#
_cell.length_a   1.000
_cell.length_b   1.000
_cell.length_c   1.000
_cell.angle_alpha   90.00
_cell.angle_beta   90.00
_cell.angle_gamma   90.00
#
_symmetry.space_group_name_H-M   'P 1'
#
loop_
_entity.id
_entity.type
_entity.pdbx_description
1 polymer ?
#
loop_
_entity_poly.entity_id
_entity_poly.type
_entity_poly.pdbx_seq_one_letter_code
_entity_poly.pdbx_strand_id
1 'polypeptide(L)'
;MDDSDFSLLETMLYEPAHGIFLLDRHLARLNDAIVYFRHKYPHYFAEQLNIDQLCHQLDVAIDEHADARPARIRLLWSRAGEASIEVVPLPDPSSSHTNAMHGSAIARGAR
;
A
#
# COMPACT_ATOMS: atom_id res chain seq x y z
N MET A 1 -21.20 -8.79 -19.36
CA MET A 1 -20.64 -9.00 -18.01
C MET A 1 -20.34 -7.61 -17.49
N ASP A 2 -20.77 -7.30 -16.29
CA ASP A 2 -20.36 -6.05 -15.62
C ASP A 2 -18.86 -6.18 -15.35
N ASP A 3 -18.04 -5.55 -16.20
CA ASP A 3 -16.59 -5.45 -16.02
C ASP A 3 -16.39 -4.44 -14.88
N SER A 4 -16.66 -4.88 -13.65
CA SER A 4 -16.54 -4.07 -12.45
C SER A 4 -15.13 -3.50 -12.40
N ASP A 5 -15.03 -2.17 -12.46
CA ASP A 5 -13.75 -1.46 -12.46
C ASP A 5 -12.91 -1.88 -11.26
N PHE A 6 -11.64 -2.23 -11.50
CA PHE A 6 -10.72 -2.67 -10.45
C PHE A 6 -9.32 -2.15 -10.72
N SER A 7 -8.53 -2.08 -9.66
CA SER A 7 -7.11 -1.71 -9.70
C SER A 7 -6.25 -2.86 -9.21
N LEU A 8 -5.03 -2.96 -9.74
CA LEU A 8 -4.03 -3.90 -9.24
C LEU A 8 -3.39 -3.33 -7.97
N LEU A 9 -3.08 -4.19 -7.01
CA LEU A 9 -2.60 -3.80 -5.69
C LEU A 9 -1.19 -4.33 -5.40
N GLU A 10 -0.32 -3.41 -5.01
CA GLU A 10 0.94 -3.70 -4.31
C GLU A 10 0.88 -3.09 -2.90
N THR A 11 1.35 -3.84 -1.90
CA THR A 11 1.56 -3.33 -0.54
C THR A 11 2.99 -3.65 -0.15
N MET A 12 3.75 -2.61 0.19
CA MET A 12 5.19 -2.66 0.32
C MET A 12 5.63 -2.03 1.64
N LEU A 13 6.78 -2.48 2.14
CA LEU A 13 7.45 -1.88 3.28
C LEU A 13 8.51 -0.90 2.75
N TYR A 14 8.51 0.33 3.26
CA TYR A 14 9.63 1.26 3.13
C TYR A 14 10.41 1.31 4.43
N GLU A 15 11.74 1.26 4.31
CA GLU A 15 12.68 1.47 5.40
C GLU A 15 13.66 2.58 5.01
N PRO A 16 13.81 3.67 5.80
CA PRO A 16 14.63 4.82 5.41
C PRO A 16 16.08 4.48 5.01
N ALA A 17 16.68 3.46 5.63
CA ALA A 17 18.05 3.03 5.35
C ALA A 17 18.18 2.14 4.10
N HIS A 18 17.09 1.51 3.65
CA HIS A 18 17.12 0.46 2.63
C HIS A 18 16.20 0.72 1.43
N GLY A 19 15.35 1.74 1.51
CA GLY A 19 14.32 2.01 0.51
C GLY A 19 13.13 1.05 0.62
N ILE A 20 12.49 0.78 -0.51
CA ILE A 20 11.35 -0.14 -0.57
C ILE A 20 11.84 -1.59 -0.57
N PHE A 21 11.44 -2.36 0.43
CA PHE A 21 11.77 -3.77 0.54
C PHE A 21 11.22 -4.56 -0.66
N LEU A 22 12.10 -5.30 -1.34
CA LEU A 22 11.77 -6.11 -2.52
C LEU A 22 11.13 -5.35 -3.69
N LEU A 23 11.49 -4.07 -3.88
CA LEU A 23 10.93 -3.21 -4.93
C LEU A 23 10.86 -3.90 -6.31
N ASP A 24 11.98 -4.45 -6.79
CA ASP A 24 12.05 -5.11 -8.10
C ASP A 24 11.03 -6.25 -8.24
N ARG A 25 10.82 -7.01 -7.15
CA ARG A 25 9.85 -8.11 -7.13
C ARG A 25 8.42 -7.60 -7.16
N HIS A 26 8.13 -6.49 -6.49
CA HIS A 26 6.83 -5.85 -6.52
C HIS A 26 6.52 -5.29 -7.91
N LEU A 27 7.47 -4.62 -8.55
CA LEU A 27 7.31 -4.10 -9.91
C LEU A 27 7.15 -5.24 -10.94
N ALA A 28 7.92 -6.32 -10.81
CA ALA A 28 7.75 -7.51 -11.65
C ALA A 28 6.35 -8.12 -11.50
N ARG A 29 5.87 -8.29 -10.25
CA ARG A 29 4.52 -8.81 -9.98
C ARG A 29 3.41 -7.92 -10.55
N LEU A 30 3.55 -6.60 -10.41
CA LEU A 30 2.62 -5.64 -10.98
C LEU A 30 2.57 -5.76 -12.51
N ASN A 31 3.74 -5.81 -13.16
CA ASN A 31 3.84 -5.98 -14.61
C ASN A 31 3.22 -7.31 -15.07
N ASP A 32 3.52 -8.42 -14.39
CA ASP A 32 2.95 -9.73 -14.71
C ASP A 32 1.42 -9.72 -14.59
N ALA A 33 0.89 -9.04 -13.57
CA ALA A 33 -0.55 -8.87 -13.40
C ALA A 33 -1.17 -8.02 -14.53
N ILE A 34 -0.54 -6.90 -14.91
CA ILE A 34 -0.97 -6.08 -16.05
C ILE A 34 -1.05 -6.93 -17.32
N VAL A 35 0.01 -7.69 -17.62
CA VAL A 35 0.08 -8.56 -18.80
C VAL A 35 -1.01 -9.63 -18.75
N TYR A 36 -1.15 -10.34 -17.62
CA TYR A 36 -2.17 -11.37 -17.44
C TYR A 36 -3.60 -10.83 -17.68
N PHE A 37 -3.94 -9.69 -17.06
CA PHE A 37 -5.28 -9.13 -17.21
C PHE A 37 -5.52 -8.53 -18.58
N ARG A 38 -4.51 -7.95 -19.24
CA ARG A 38 -4.61 -7.50 -20.64
C ARG A 38 -4.89 -8.68 -21.58
N HIS A 39 -4.27 -9.85 -21.35
CA HIS A 39 -4.57 -11.04 -22.14
C HIS A 39 -5.99 -11.55 -21.94
N LYS A 40 -6.51 -11.50 -20.70
CA LYS A 40 -7.86 -11.97 -20.37
C LYS A 40 -8.95 -10.96 -20.77
N TYR A 41 -8.64 -9.67 -20.67
CA TYR A 41 -9.53 -8.53 -20.92
C TYR A 41 -8.78 -7.49 -21.77
N PRO A 42 -8.83 -7.58 -23.11
CA PRO A 42 -8.00 -6.76 -24.02
C PRO A 42 -8.14 -5.23 -23.89
N HIS A 43 -9.20 -4.76 -23.24
CA HIS A 43 -9.47 -3.34 -23.01
C HIS A 43 -9.01 -2.83 -21.63
N TYR A 44 -8.52 -3.73 -20.76
CA TYR A 44 -7.99 -3.40 -19.45
C TYR A 44 -6.47 -3.18 -19.52
N PHE A 45 -5.99 -2.18 -18.78
CA PHE A 45 -4.56 -1.87 -18.66
C PHE A 45 -3.86 -1.72 -20.02
N ALA A 46 -4.42 -0.91 -20.91
CA ALA A 46 -3.88 -0.70 -22.26
C ALA A 46 -2.46 -0.11 -22.24
N GLU A 47 -2.20 0.75 -21.26
CA GLU A 47 -0.90 1.41 -21.09
C GLU A 47 0.16 0.45 -20.55
N GLN A 48 1.39 0.58 -21.05
CA GLN A 48 2.55 -0.13 -20.51
C GLN A 48 2.99 0.50 -19.19
N LEU A 49 3.50 -0.31 -18.28
CA LEU A 49 4.08 0.17 -17.04
C LEU A 49 5.38 0.91 -17.34
N ASN A 50 5.41 2.22 -17.10
CA ASN A 50 6.64 3.00 -17.12
C ASN A 50 7.31 2.92 -15.73
N ILE A 51 8.33 2.07 -15.62
CA ILE A 51 9.01 1.79 -14.36
C ILE A 51 9.69 3.05 -13.80
N ASP A 52 10.41 3.81 -14.62
CA ASP A 52 11.13 5.01 -14.16
C ASP A 52 10.16 6.07 -13.63
N GLN A 53 9.04 6.27 -14.32
CA GLN A 53 8.00 7.19 -13.88
C GLN A 53 7.36 6.71 -12.58
N LEU A 54 7.06 5.42 -12.45
CA LEU A 54 6.47 4.89 -11.22
C LEU A 54 7.43 4.98 -10.03
N CYS A 55 8.72 4.69 -10.23
CA CYS A 55 9.74 4.87 -9.21
C CYS A 55 9.81 6.33 -8.75
N HIS A 56 9.81 7.27 -9.68
CA HIS A 56 9.77 8.69 -9.34
C HIS A 56 8.53 9.07 -8.51
N GLN A 57 7.35 8.56 -8.87
CA GLN A 57 6.12 8.79 -8.09
C GLN A 57 6.18 8.18 -6.69
N LEU A 58 6.80 7.00 -6.55
CA LEU A 58 7.03 6.37 -5.24
C LEU A 58 7.96 7.22 -4.38
N ASP A 59 9.07 7.71 -4.94
CA ASP A 59 10.04 8.55 -4.23
C ASP A 59 9.38 9.84 -3.71
N VAL A 60 8.63 10.54 -4.58
CA VAL A 60 7.89 11.76 -4.18
C VAL A 60 6.91 11.46 -3.04
N ALA A 61 6.11 10.40 -3.16
CA ALA A 61 5.14 10.05 -2.13
C ALA A 61 5.79 9.65 -0.79
N ILE A 62 6.95 9.00 -0.84
CA ILE A 62 7.74 8.66 0.35
C ILE A 62 8.26 9.93 1.02
N ASP A 63 8.88 10.82 0.26
CA ASP A 63 9.45 12.07 0.78
C ASP A 63 8.38 12.95 1.44
N GLU A 64 7.18 13.00 0.87
CA GLU A 64 6.06 13.80 1.37
C GLU A 64 5.41 13.22 2.64
N HIS A 65 5.43 11.91 2.83
CA HIS A 65 4.53 11.25 3.80
C HIS A 65 5.19 10.27 4.77
N ALA A 66 6.39 9.74 4.48
CA ALA A 66 7.03 8.75 5.35
C ALA A 66 7.65 9.36 6.61
N ASP A 67 7.93 10.68 6.61
CA ASP A 67 8.45 11.42 7.77
C ASP A 67 9.72 10.78 8.35
N ALA A 68 10.63 10.37 7.46
CA ALA A 68 11.89 9.67 7.78
C ALA A 68 11.72 8.42 8.67
N ARG A 69 10.54 7.79 8.67
CA ARG A 69 10.23 6.57 9.44
C ARG A 69 9.88 5.41 8.52
N PRO A 70 9.99 4.15 9.00
CA PRO A 70 9.45 3.01 8.27
C PRO A 70 7.97 3.23 7.96
N ALA A 71 7.54 2.87 6.76
CA ALA A 71 6.18 3.15 6.29
C ALA A 71 5.60 1.98 5.49
N ARG A 72 4.27 1.82 5.55
CA ARG A 72 3.53 0.97 4.63
C ARG A 72 3.16 1.81 3.41
N ILE A 73 3.56 1.33 2.23
CA ILE A 73 3.16 1.90 0.94
C ILE A 73 2.05 1.02 0.37
N ARG A 74 0.96 1.64 -0.08
CA ARG A 74 -0.09 0.99 -0.85
C ARG A 74 -0.16 1.64 -2.23
N LEU A 75 0.10 0.85 -3.25
CA LEU A 75 0.03 1.27 -4.65
C LEU A 75 -1.16 0.59 -5.31
N LEU A 76 -2.04 1.40 -5.89
CA LEU A 76 -3.11 0.95 -6.77
C LEU A 76 -2.79 1.37 -8.20
N TRP A 77 -2.85 0.42 -9.13
CA TRP A 77 -2.69 0.67 -10.56
C TRP A 77 -4.04 0.54 -11.26
N SER A 78 -4.56 1.66 -11.77
CA SER A 78 -5.88 1.71 -12.39
C SER A 78 -5.88 1.13 -13.80
N ARG A 79 -7.07 0.79 -14.33
CA ARG A 79 -7.24 0.40 -15.73
C ARG A 79 -6.77 1.45 -16.74
N ALA A 80 -6.73 2.73 -16.33
CA ALA A 80 -6.30 3.86 -17.16
C ALA A 80 -4.77 4.03 -17.18
N GLY A 81 -4.02 3.21 -16.44
CA GLY A 81 -2.57 3.33 -16.34
C GLY A 81 -2.12 4.38 -15.34
N GLU A 82 -2.97 4.71 -14.36
CA GLU A 82 -2.66 5.70 -13.33
C GLU A 82 -2.32 5.00 -12.00
N ALA A 83 -1.26 5.48 -11.35
CA ALA A 83 -0.88 5.05 -10.01
C ALA A 83 -1.53 5.93 -8.95
N SER A 84 -2.16 5.32 -7.95
CA SER A 84 -2.55 5.96 -6.69
C SER A 84 -1.70 5.37 -5.57
N ILE A 85 -0.97 6.24 -4.87
CA ILE A 85 0.02 5.84 -3.86
C ILE A 85 -0.40 6.43 -2.51
N GLU A 86 -0.53 5.58 -1.52
CA GLU A 86 -0.79 5.93 -0.12
C GLU A 86 0.41 5.48 0.71
N VAL A 87 0.99 6.39 1.47
CA VAL A 87 2.14 6.12 2.36
C VAL A 87 1.72 6.41 3.79
N VAL A 88 1.83 5.41 4.67
CA VAL A 88 1.45 5.51 6.07
C VAL A 88 2.63 5.11 6.94
N PRO A 89 3.23 6.03 7.71
CA PRO A 89 4.27 5.70 8.69
C PRO A 89 3.79 4.60 9.63
N LEU A 90 4.65 3.61 9.87
CA LEU A 90 4.36 2.54 10.81
C LEU A 90 4.37 3.11 12.25
N PRO A 91 3.52 2.56 13.15
CA PRO A 91 3.56 2.92 14.56
C PRO A 91 4.95 2.67 15.13
N ASP A 92 5.41 3.54 16.03
CA ASP A 92 6.64 3.30 16.77
C ASP A 92 6.47 2.00 17.58
N PRO A 93 7.39 1.02 17.50
CA PRO A 93 7.30 -0.21 18.28
C PRO A 93 7.22 0.04 19.79
N SER A 94 7.68 1.19 20.28
CA SER A 94 7.56 1.62 21.68
C SER A 94 6.19 2.24 22.03
N SER A 95 5.37 2.59 21.03
CA SER A 95 3.99 3.06 21.22
C SER A 95 3.07 1.88 21.53
N SER A 96 3.24 1.33 22.73
CA SER A 96 2.36 0.32 23.29
C SER A 96 0.94 0.86 23.29
N HIS A 97 0.05 0.17 22.59
CA HIS A 97 -1.39 0.38 22.72
C HIS A 97 -1.78 0.08 24.17
N THR A 98 -2.02 1.12 24.96
CA THR A 98 -2.71 0.96 26.25
C THR A 98 -4.12 0.47 25.94
N ASN A 99 -4.31 -0.85 25.95
CA ASN A 99 -5.63 -1.44 25.95
C ASN A 99 -6.29 -0.99 27.25
N ALA A 100 -7.10 0.08 27.19
CA ALA A 100 -7.91 0.51 28.30
C ALA A 100 -8.89 -0.62 28.62
N MET A 101 -8.53 -1.45 29.59
CA MET A 101 -9.44 -2.39 30.23
C MET A 101 -10.66 -1.60 30.72
N HIS A 102 -11.77 -1.72 30.00
CA HIS A 102 -13.08 -1.34 30.52
C HIS A 102 -13.54 -2.42 31.52
N GLY A 103 -12.84 -2.49 32.64
CA GLY A 103 -13.28 -3.22 33.82
C GLY A 103 -14.33 -2.38 34.53
N SER A 104 -15.59 -2.50 34.14
CA SER A 104 -16.70 -1.91 34.89
C SER A 104 -16.77 -2.59 36.26
N ALA A 105 -16.43 -1.83 37.30
CA ALA A 105 -16.51 -2.25 38.69
C ALA A 105 -17.98 -2.54 39.06
N ILE A 106 -18.30 -3.80 39.34
CA ILE A 106 -19.56 -4.16 39.97
C ILE A 106 -19.42 -3.85 41.46
N ALA A 107 -19.97 -2.72 41.90
CA ALA A 107 -20.17 -2.41 43.30
C ALA A 107 -21.17 -3.42 43.90
N ARG A 108 -20.71 -4.28 44.83
CA ARG A 108 -21.60 -5.07 45.68
C ARG A 108 -21.92 -4.26 46.93
N GLY A 109 -23.13 -3.71 46.97
CA GLY A 109 -23.73 -3.12 48.15
C GLY A 109 -24.07 -4.18 49.20
N ALA A 110 -23.89 -3.79 50.46
CA ALA A 110 -24.17 -4.56 51.66
C ALA A 110 -25.66 -4.88 51.85
N ARG A 111 -25.95 -6.08 52.37
CA ARG A 111 -26.85 -6.33 53.50
C ARG A 111 -26.73 -7.76 53.99
#